data_AF-A0A183E6V6-F1
#
_entry.id   AF-A0A183E6V6-F1
#
_cell.length_a   1.000
_cell.length_b   1.000
_cell.length_c   1.000
_cell.angle_alpha   90.00
_cell.angle_beta   90.00
_cell.angle_gamma   90.00
#
_symmetry.space_group_name_H-M   'P 1'
#
loop_
_entity.id
_entity.type
_entity.pdbx_description
1 polymer ?
#
loop_
_entity_poly.entity_id
_entity_poly.type
_entity_poly.pdbx_seq_one_letter_code
_entity_poly.pdbx_strand_id
1 'polypeptide(L)'
;LHLTLSGDNELKLVINLGSGPVALTHPTTIAPDGIWHNITVARNGRYITLILDDLSINSVSPGPSVELNVYDSLYIGGLPKTSATLVGFTGCLRDIRIGYELIESLGNTTEAVNINECF
;
A
#
# COMPACT_ATOMS: atom_id res chain seq x y z
N LEU A 1 1.54 1.83 8.15
CA LEU A 1 0.69 0.99 7.28
C LEU A 1 1.56 0.60 6.10
N HIS A 2 1.65 -0.69 5.78
CA HIS A 2 2.48 -1.19 4.67
C HIS A 2 1.61 -2.04 3.76
N LEU A 3 1.49 -1.64 2.49
CA LEU A 3 0.88 -2.40 1.43
C LEU A 3 2.01 -2.93 0.54
N THR A 4 2.08 -4.23 0.36
CA THR A 4 3.18 -4.90 -0.35
C THR A 4 2.65 -5.92 -1.33
N LEU A 5 3.29 -6.00 -2.49
CA LEU A 5 3.15 -7.12 -3.42
C LEU A 5 4.34 -8.07 -3.19
N SER A 6 4.07 -9.33 -2.86
CA SER A 6 5.14 -10.34 -2.68
C SER A 6 5.71 -10.81 -4.04
N GLY A 7 6.82 -11.54 -4.01
CA GLY A 7 7.39 -12.16 -5.22
C GLY A 7 6.45 -13.17 -5.90
N ASP A 8 5.47 -13.69 -5.17
CA ASP A 8 4.42 -14.58 -5.68
C ASP A 8 3.18 -13.81 -6.16
N ASN A 9 3.30 -12.48 -6.28
CA ASN A 9 2.24 -11.53 -6.62
C ASN A 9 1.05 -11.54 -5.65
N GLU A 10 1.30 -11.87 -4.38
CA GLU A 10 0.28 -11.77 -3.34
C GLU A 10 0.20 -10.35 -2.80
N LEU A 11 -1.02 -9.80 -2.77
CA LEU A 11 -1.27 -8.50 -2.17
C LEU A 11 -1.44 -8.65 -0.65
N LYS A 12 -0.56 -8.01 0.10
CA LYS A 12 -0.55 -8.06 1.57
C LYS A 12 -0.60 -6.66 2.18
N LEU A 13 -1.46 -6.50 3.18
CA LEU A 13 -1.58 -5.30 3.99
C LEU A 13 -1.16 -5.61 5.43
N VAL A 14 -0.26 -4.79 5.99
CA VAL A 14 0.11 -4.82 7.42
C VAL A 14 -0.15 -3.45 8.03
N ILE A 15 -0.91 -3.43 9.13
CA ILE A 15 -1.27 -2.19 9.83
C ILE A 15 -1.16 -2.41 11.34
N ASN A 16 -0.63 -1.40 12.03
CA ASN A 16 -0.55 -1.35 13.48
C ASN A 16 -1.09 0.01 13.94
N LEU A 17 -2.11 -0.02 14.80
CA LEU A 17 -2.75 1.17 15.36
C LEU A 17 -2.30 1.47 16.80
N GLY A 18 -1.23 0.83 17.27
CA GLY A 18 -0.66 0.99 18.63
C GLY A 18 -0.97 -0.16 19.58
N SER A 19 -1.98 -0.99 19.28
CA SER A 19 -2.34 -2.20 20.06
C SER A 19 -1.76 -3.50 19.50
N GLY A 20 -0.85 -3.41 18.51
CA GLY A 20 -0.23 -4.54 17.83
C GLY A 20 -0.60 -4.62 16.34
N PRO A 21 0.19 -5.35 15.54
CA PRO A 21 -0.03 -5.46 14.11
C PRO A 21 -1.16 -6.43 13.77
N VAL A 22 -1.84 -6.17 12.66
CA VAL A 22 -2.68 -7.13 11.94
C VAL A 22 -2.21 -7.21 10.49
N ALA A 23 -2.26 -8.41 9.92
CA ALA A 23 -1.92 -8.67 8.53
C ALA A 23 -3.12 -9.26 7.80
N LEU A 24 -3.33 -8.82 6.56
CA LEU A 24 -4.30 -9.37 5.63
C LEU A 24 -3.55 -9.76 4.36
N THR A 25 -3.81 -10.96 3.85
CA THR A 25 -3.37 -11.38 2.52
C THR A 25 -4.60 -11.57 1.66
N HIS A 26 -4.66 -10.90 0.52
CA HIS A 26 -5.77 -11.03 -0.42
C HIS A 26 -5.73 -12.43 -1.07
N PRO A 27 -6.86 -13.14 -1.20
CA PRO A 27 -6.88 -14.50 -1.78
C PRO A 27 -6.61 -14.53 -3.29
N THR A 28 -6.83 -13.40 -3.97
CA THR A 28 -6.50 -13.22 -5.39
C THR A 28 -5.10 -12.62 -5.53
N THR A 29 -4.29 -13.19 -6.41
CA THR A 29 -2.98 -12.68 -6.82
C THR A 29 -3.09 -11.71 -8.00
N ILE A 30 -2.13 -10.79 -8.13
CA ILE A 30 -2.04 -9.85 -9.25
C ILE A 30 -1.22 -10.51 -10.37
N ALA A 31 -1.82 -10.82 -11.50
CA ALA A 31 -1.09 -11.46 -12.58
C ALA A 31 -0.08 -10.48 -13.21
N PRO A 32 1.14 -10.91 -13.58
CA PRO A 32 2.09 -10.10 -14.33
C PRO A 32 1.74 -10.12 -15.83
N ASP A 33 0.49 -9.76 -16.16
CA ASP A 33 -0.08 -9.82 -17.51
C ASP A 33 -0.11 -8.46 -18.23
N GLY A 34 0.34 -7.40 -17.55
CA GLY A 34 0.31 -6.03 -18.06
C GLY A 34 -1.06 -5.35 -17.96
N ILE A 35 -2.02 -5.98 -17.28
CA ILE A 35 -3.36 -5.43 -17.06
C ILE A 35 -3.35 -4.60 -15.77
N TRP A 36 -4.10 -3.50 -15.80
CA TRP A 36 -4.27 -2.64 -14.63
C TRP A 36 -5.21 -3.29 -13.62
N HIS A 37 -4.75 -3.37 -12.37
CA HIS A 37 -5.55 -3.77 -11.22
C HIS A 37 -5.83 -2.57 -10.31
N ASN A 38 -7.04 -2.50 -9.74
CA ASN A 38 -7.41 -1.47 -8.80
C ASN A 38 -7.28 -1.97 -7.36
N ILE A 39 -6.55 -1.24 -6.52
CA ILE A 39 -6.33 -1.61 -5.12
C ILE A 39 -6.84 -0.51 -4.21
N THR A 40 -7.77 -0.84 -3.32
CA THR A 40 -8.30 0.11 -2.32
C THR A 40 -8.11 -0.42 -0.92
N VAL A 41 -7.59 0.42 -0.02
CA VAL A 41 -7.57 0.18 1.42
C VAL A 41 -8.53 1.17 2.07
N ALA A 42 -9.61 0.66 2.65
CA ALA A 42 -10.55 1.46 3.44
C ALA A 42 -10.43 1.12 4.93
N ARG A 43 -10.55 2.12 5.79
CA ARG A 43 -10.48 1.94 7.24
C ARG A 43 -11.52 2.79 7.95
N ASN A 44 -12.26 2.18 8.87
CA ASN A 44 -13.13 2.85 9.81
C ASN A 44 -12.78 2.42 11.25
N GLY A 45 -12.08 3.28 11.99
CA GLY A 45 -11.53 2.91 13.29
C GLY A 45 -10.63 1.67 13.18
N ARG A 46 -11.01 0.58 13.86
CA ARG A 46 -10.27 -0.70 13.82
C ARG A 46 -10.64 -1.59 12.64
N TYR A 47 -11.74 -1.31 11.95
CA TYR A 47 -12.22 -2.11 10.83
C TYR A 47 -11.45 -1.73 9.57
N ILE A 48 -10.88 -2.72 8.91
CA ILE A 48 -10.02 -2.58 7.74
C ILE A 48 -10.61 -3.42 6.62
N THR A 49 -10.74 -2.82 5.45
CA THR A 49 -11.17 -3.48 4.21
C THR A 49 -10.06 -3.33 3.18
N LEU A 50 -9.63 -4.45 2.60
CA LEU A 50 -8.73 -4.49 1.46
C LEU A 50 -9.52 -4.98 0.25
N ILE A 51 -9.49 -4.19 -0.83
CA ILE A 51 -10.22 -4.46 -2.06
C ILE A 51 -9.19 -4.59 -3.18
N LEU A 52 -9.25 -5.70 -3.91
CA LEU A 52 -8.55 -5.89 -5.19
C LEU A 52 -9.61 -6.10 -6.28
N ASP A 53 -9.63 -5.17 -7.23
CA ASP A 53 -10.64 -5.03 -8.26
C ASP A 53 -12.05 -4.97 -7.63
N ASP A 54 -12.83 -6.04 -7.74
CA ASP A 54 -14.20 -6.13 -7.21
C ASP A 54 -14.31 -7.01 -5.95
N LEU A 55 -13.23 -7.67 -5.53
CA LEU A 55 -13.23 -8.57 -4.38
C LEU A 55 -12.68 -7.87 -3.14
N SER A 56 -13.46 -7.90 -2.05
CA SER A 56 -13.08 -7.31 -0.77
C SER A 56 -12.85 -8.37 0.31
N ILE A 57 -11.81 -8.18 1.12
CA ILE A 57 -11.62 -8.89 2.39
C ILE A 57 -11.56 -7.91 3.56
N ASN A 58 -11.95 -8.39 4.74
CA ASN A 58 -12.06 -7.57 5.94
C ASN A 58 -11.20 -8.12 7.08
N SER A 59 -10.74 -7.23 7.95
CA SER A 59 -10.11 -7.59 9.22
C SER A 59 -10.33 -6.50 10.28
N VAL A 60 -9.95 -6.80 11.52
CA VAL A 60 -10.05 -5.87 12.65
C VAL A 60 -8.71 -5.84 13.37
N SER A 61 -8.16 -4.64 13.60
CA SER A 61 -6.93 -4.49 14.36
C SER A 61 -7.12 -4.88 15.83
N PRO A 62 -6.11 -5.48 16.49
CA PRO A 62 -6.19 -5.91 17.88
C PRO A 62 -6.32 -4.72 18.84
N GLY A 63 -6.82 -4.99 20.05
CA GLY A 63 -6.92 -4.03 21.17
C GLY A 63 -7.80 -2.80 20.89
N PRO A 64 -7.83 -1.82 21.80
CA PRO A 64 -8.74 -0.66 21.71
C PRO A 64 -8.23 0.48 20.82
N SER A 65 -6.95 0.50 20.45
CA SER A 65 -6.36 1.64 19.74
C SER A 65 -6.93 1.82 18.32
N VAL A 66 -7.20 3.06 17.93
CA VAL A 66 -7.76 3.45 16.62
C VAL A 66 -6.92 4.47 15.87
N GLU A 67 -5.88 5.01 16.49
CA GLU A 67 -5.05 6.07 15.90
C GLU A 67 -3.97 5.48 15.01
N LEU A 68 -3.68 6.16 13.91
CA LEU A 68 -2.54 5.90 13.06
C LEU A 68 -1.76 7.20 12.91
N ASN A 69 -0.84 7.44 13.85
CA ASN A 69 0.02 8.61 13.81
C ASN A 69 1.24 8.30 12.94
N VAL A 70 1.28 8.89 11.75
CA VAL A 70 2.40 8.75 10.81
C VAL A 70 3.26 10.00 10.94
N TYR A 71 4.44 9.85 11.53
CA TYR A 71 5.45 10.93 11.65
C TYR A 71 6.48 10.91 10.53
N ASP A 72 6.44 9.87 9.69
CA ASP A 72 7.42 9.59 8.66
C ASP A 72 6.86 9.92 7.27
N SER A 73 7.75 9.97 6.28
CA SER A 73 7.39 10.23 4.89
C SER A 73 6.54 9.11 4.30
N LEU A 74 5.68 9.45 3.34
CA LEU A 74 5.00 8.48 2.49
C LEU A 74 5.99 7.97 1.44
N TYR A 75 6.12 6.65 1.34
CA TYR A 75 6.93 6.00 0.31
C TYR A 75 6.05 5.19 -0.63
N ILE A 76 6.25 5.41 -1.93
CA ILE A 76 5.52 4.73 -3.01
C ILE A 76 6.56 4.04 -3.89
N GLY A 77 6.32 2.78 -4.25
CA GLY A 77 7.19 2.02 -5.14
C GLY A 77 8.49 1.51 -4.52
N GLY A 78 8.88 1.92 -3.32
CA GLY A 78 10.08 1.40 -2.65
C GLY A 78 10.36 2.12 -1.34
N LEU A 79 11.50 1.82 -0.72
CA LEU A 79 12.02 2.54 0.46
C LEU A 79 13.39 3.18 0.14
N PRO A 80 13.85 4.17 0.94
CA PRO A 80 15.18 4.75 0.78
C PRO A 80 16.28 3.69 0.88
N LYS A 81 17.43 3.93 0.23
CA LYS A 81 18.56 2.98 0.18
C LYS A 81 19.10 2.57 1.55
N THR A 82 18.88 3.39 2.59
CA THR A 82 19.25 3.09 3.98
C THR A 82 18.38 2.00 4.61
N SER A 83 17.19 1.74 4.05
CA SER A 83 16.25 0.71 4.46
C SER A 83 16.42 -0.55 3.60
N ALA A 84 17.56 -1.22 3.75
CA ALA A 84 18.09 -2.28 2.88
C ALA A 84 17.28 -3.61 2.79
N THR A 85 16.01 -3.65 3.18
CA THR A 85 15.24 -4.89 3.35
C THR A 85 14.04 -5.06 2.41
N LEU A 86 13.62 -4.04 1.66
CA LEU A 86 12.49 -4.14 0.72
C LEU A 86 12.96 -3.89 -0.71
N VAL A 87 12.70 -4.86 -1.58
CA VAL A 87 12.85 -4.71 -3.04
C VAL A 87 11.78 -3.74 -3.50
N GLY A 88 12.18 -2.71 -4.26
CA GLY A 88 11.24 -1.77 -4.86
C GLY A 88 10.28 -2.48 -5.82
N PHE A 89 9.07 -1.93 -5.94
CA PHE A 89 8.10 -2.35 -6.92
C PHE A 89 8.62 -2.06 -8.34
N THR A 90 8.56 -3.08 -9.20
CA THR A 90 8.85 -2.94 -10.63
C THR A 90 7.54 -3.06 -11.39
N GLY A 91 7.05 -1.94 -11.90
CA GLY A 91 5.80 -1.88 -12.64
C GLY A 91 5.27 -0.45 -12.73
N CYS A 92 4.00 -0.36 -13.06
CA CYS A 92 3.32 0.91 -13.29
C CYS A 92 2.32 1.21 -12.17
N LEU A 93 2.35 2.44 -11.67
CA LEU A 93 1.37 2.97 -10.71
C LEU A 93 0.77 4.24 -11.30
N ARG A 94 -0.54 4.41 -11.16
CA ARG A 94 -1.26 5.63 -11.55
C ARG A 94 -2.39 5.89 -10.57
N ASP A 95 -2.98 7.09 -10.63
CA ASP A 95 -4.22 7.41 -9.92
C ASP A 95 -4.16 7.23 -8.38
N ILE A 96 -2.99 7.46 -7.79
CA ILE A 96 -2.75 7.24 -6.35
C ILE A 96 -3.47 8.33 -5.54
N ARG A 97 -4.45 7.91 -4.73
CA ARG A 97 -5.24 8.80 -3.86
C ARG A 97 -5.11 8.42 -2.40
N ILE A 98 -4.96 9.41 -1.53
CA ILE A 98 -4.99 9.25 -0.06
C ILE A 98 -6.06 10.17 0.51
N GLY A 99 -7.13 9.58 1.04
CA GLY A 99 -8.32 10.35 1.41
C GLY A 99 -8.92 11.01 0.16
N TYR A 100 -9.04 12.34 0.18
CA TYR A 100 -9.53 13.13 -0.95
C TYR A 100 -8.41 13.69 -1.83
N GLU A 101 -7.15 13.52 -1.42
CA GLU A 101 -5.99 14.08 -2.12
C GLU A 101 -5.50 13.11 -3.20
N LEU A 102 -5.39 13.62 -4.43
CA LEU A 102 -4.75 12.92 -5.53
C LEU A 102 -3.29 13.33 -5.59
N ILE A 103 -2.40 12.33 -5.60
CA ILE A 103 -0.96 12.55 -5.66
C ILE A 103 -0.56 12.67 -7.14
N GLU A 104 -0.76 13.86 -7.71
CA GLU A 104 -0.54 14.11 -9.16
C GLU A 104 0.88 14.49 -9.53
N SER A 105 1.76 14.79 -8.57
CA SER A 105 3.00 15.51 -8.89
C SER A 105 4.24 14.97 -8.19
N LEU A 106 5.28 14.68 -9.00
CA LEU A 106 6.67 14.61 -8.56
C LEU A 106 7.14 15.94 -7.90
N GLY A 107 6.41 17.05 -8.08
CA GLY A 107 6.69 18.36 -7.48
C GLY A 107 6.62 18.41 -5.95
N ASN A 108 5.94 17.45 -5.30
CA ASN A 108 5.93 17.29 -3.84
C ASN A 108 6.80 16.11 -3.35
N THR A 109 7.56 15.46 -4.24
CA THR A 109 8.42 14.34 -3.86
C THR A 109 9.73 14.84 -3.26
N THR A 110 10.08 14.32 -2.08
CA THR A 110 11.37 14.59 -1.44
C THR A 110 12.51 13.83 -2.12
N GLU A 111 12.21 12.62 -2.64
CA GLU A 111 13.15 11.78 -3.36
C GLU A 111 12.42 10.99 -4.47
N ALA A 112 13.07 10.83 -5.62
CA ALA A 112 12.60 10.02 -6.74
C ALA A 112 13.78 9.22 -7.30
N VAL A 113 13.65 7.89 -7.38
CA VAL A 113 14.73 6.99 -7.81
C VAL A 113 14.18 6.00 -8.84
N ASN A 114 14.80 5.95 -10.03
CA ASN A 114 14.44 5.04 -11.12
C ASN A 114 12.96 5.10 -11.53
N ILE A 115 12.32 6.27 -11.39
CA ILE A 115 10.93 6.49 -11.80
C ILE A 115 10.94 6.99 -13.25
N ASN A 116 10.20 6.30 -14.12
CA ASN A 116 9.98 6.67 -15.51
C ASN A 116 8.49 6.62 -15.83
N GLU A 117 8.09 7.22 -16.95
CA GLU A 117 6.74 7.04 -17.49
C GLU A 117 6.53 5.60 -17.95
N CYS A 118 5.29 5.14 -17.82
CA CYS A 118 4.86 3.85 -18.34
C CYS A 118 4.48 3.98 -19.83
N PHE A 119 4.84 2.98 -20.62
CA PHE A 119 4.62 2.94 -22.06
C PHE A 119 3.35 2.17 -22.43
#